data_AF-A0A1I3L885-F1
#
_entry.id   AF-A0A1I3L885-F1
#
_cell.length_a   1.000
_cell.length_b   1.000
_cell.length_c   1.000
_cell.angle_alpha   90.00
_cell.angle_beta   90.00
_cell.angle_gamma   90.00
#
_symmetry.space_group_name_H-M   'P 1'
#
loop_
_entity.id
_entity.type
_entity.pdbx_description
1 polymer ?
#
loop_
_entity_poly.entity_id
_entity_poly.type
_entity_poly.pdbx_seq_one_letter_code
_entity_poly.pdbx_strand_id
1 'polypeptide(L)'
;MTGQVIGQVMPPWTRGQWALRLVVLAGPVLATVAAGLTGDPPGRLGLGVVVAASLGFALFPESPAGTVAFATVLLTWGLGSSPSTPPGVVLAAGALVAAHVAALLASYGPADLPLDRRLTLTWLVRGAALFLVAPVVWLLARALEGQPEPAGLWVTAVAALAVAAVVATTALGPRSRA
;
A
#
# COMPACT_ATOMS: atom_id res chain seq x y z
N MET A 1 9.85 -45.07 20.22
CA MET A 1 9.12 -44.18 19.29
C MET A 1 9.28 -42.75 19.78
N THR A 2 10.43 -42.12 19.52
CA THR A 2 10.71 -40.76 19.99
C THR A 2 11.91 -40.21 19.23
N GLY A 3 11.77 -39.03 18.64
CA GLY A 3 12.91 -38.18 18.27
C GLY A 3 13.25 -38.11 16.79
N GLN A 4 12.43 -37.42 15.99
CA GLN A 4 12.93 -36.73 14.79
C GLN A 4 12.04 -35.55 14.38
N VAL A 5 11.93 -34.54 15.25
CA VAL A 5 11.55 -33.18 14.83
C VAL A 5 12.87 -32.43 14.60
N ILE A 6 13.58 -32.81 13.54
CA ILE A 6 14.75 -32.06 13.08
C ILE A 6 14.21 -30.77 12.49
N GLY A 7 14.65 -29.65 13.05
CA GLY A 7 14.25 -28.31 12.66
C GLY A 7 14.24 -28.16 11.14
N GLN A 8 13.05 -27.90 10.59
CA GLN A 8 12.95 -27.39 9.24
C GLN A 8 13.61 -26.02 9.24
N VAL A 9 14.89 -26.00 8.89
CA VAL A 9 15.57 -24.80 8.44
C VAL A 9 14.72 -24.29 7.29
N MET A 10 13.99 -23.19 7.50
CA MET A 10 13.15 -22.60 6.46
C MET A 10 14.02 -22.45 5.20
N PRO A 11 13.58 -22.96 4.04
CA PRO A 11 14.31 -22.77 2.81
C PRO A 11 14.61 -21.28 2.64
N PRO A 12 15.86 -20.89 2.30
CA PRO A 12 16.19 -19.49 2.12
C PRO A 12 15.34 -18.91 1.00
N TRP A 13 14.77 -17.72 1.24
CA TRP A 13 13.93 -17.05 0.25
C TRP A 13 14.66 -16.84 -1.07
N THR A 14 13.94 -16.99 -2.18
CA THR A 14 14.46 -16.60 -3.49
C THR A 14 14.77 -15.10 -3.54
N ARG A 15 15.66 -14.69 -4.44
CA ARG A 15 16.01 -13.27 -4.64
C ARG A 15 14.77 -12.40 -4.95
N GLY A 16 13.81 -12.94 -5.68
CA GLY A 16 12.54 -12.27 -5.99
C GLY A 16 11.72 -11.99 -4.74
N GLN A 17 11.61 -12.95 -3.83
CA GLN A 17 10.91 -12.78 -2.55
C GLN A 17 11.59 -11.74 -1.65
N TRP A 18 12.92 -11.73 -1.61
CA TRP A 18 13.66 -10.66 -0.92
C TRP A 18 13.36 -9.27 -1.50
N ALA A 19 13.36 -9.14 -2.83
CA ALA A 19 13.04 -7.88 -3.48
C ALA A 19 11.60 -7.41 -3.15
N LEU A 20 10.62 -8.32 -3.18
CA LEU A 20 9.24 -7.99 -2.79
C LEU A 20 9.17 -7.52 -1.34
N ARG A 21 9.78 -8.24 -0.39
CA ARG A 21 9.76 -7.85 1.03
C ARG A 21 10.43 -6.52 1.30
N LEU A 22 11.52 -6.20 0.58
CA LEU A 22 12.14 -4.88 0.63
C LEU A 22 11.20 -3.79 0.13
N VAL A 23 10.45 -4.03 -0.94
CA VAL A 23 9.44 -3.07 -1.46
C VAL A 23 8.29 -2.90 -0.45
N VAL A 24 7.81 -3.98 0.15
CA VAL A 24 6.76 -3.95 1.17
C VAL A 24 7.20 -3.13 2.39
N LEU A 25 8.43 -3.31 2.84
CA LEU A 25 9.01 -2.55 3.95
C LEU A 25 9.21 -1.07 3.58
N ALA A 26 9.78 -0.81 2.41
CA ALA A 26 10.17 0.53 1.98
C ALA A 26 8.95 1.40 1.65
N GLY A 27 7.90 0.86 1.05
CA GLY A 27 6.78 1.66 0.53
C GLY A 27 6.13 2.58 1.56
N PRO A 28 5.63 2.07 2.71
CA PRO A 28 5.02 2.92 3.73
C PRO A 28 6.03 3.92 4.34
N VAL A 29 7.28 3.49 4.56
CA VAL A 29 8.33 4.37 5.10
C VAL A 29 8.62 5.54 4.14
N LEU A 30 8.79 5.25 2.84
CA LEU A 30 8.97 6.25 1.81
C LEU A 30 7.75 7.18 1.71
N ALA A 31 6.54 6.64 1.79
CA ALA A 31 5.31 7.42 1.77
C ALA A 31 5.21 8.38 2.98
N THR A 32 5.64 7.96 4.16
CA THR A 32 5.69 8.81 5.35
C THR A 32 6.79 9.86 5.28
N VAL A 33 7.99 9.50 4.81
CA VAL A 33 9.11 10.45 4.65
C VAL A 33 8.83 11.48 3.54
N ALA A 34 8.06 11.12 2.52
CA ALA A 34 7.64 12.04 1.46
C ALA A 34 6.84 13.24 2.00
N ALA A 35 6.17 13.11 3.16
CA ALA A 35 5.54 14.25 3.84
C ALA A 35 6.58 15.24 4.40
N GLY A 36 7.74 14.75 4.84
CA GLY A 36 8.83 15.61 5.29
C GLY A 36 9.43 16.48 4.20
N LEU A 37 9.37 16.04 2.93
CA LEU A 37 9.81 16.85 1.78
C LEU A 37 8.93 18.08 1.57
N THR A 38 7.76 18.13 2.21
CA THR A 38 6.77 19.19 2.05
C THR A 38 6.74 20.14 3.26
N GLY A 39 7.75 20.04 4.13
CA GLY A 39 7.95 20.93 5.28
C GLY A 39 7.33 20.46 6.59
N ASP A 40 6.61 19.33 6.59
CA ASP A 40 5.96 18.76 7.78
C ASP A 40 6.50 17.35 8.05
N PRO A 41 7.66 17.22 8.73
CA PRO A 41 8.29 15.93 8.95
C PRO A 41 7.43 15.06 9.87
N PRO A 42 7.37 13.74 9.61
CA PRO A 42 6.57 12.84 10.41
C PRO A 42 7.08 12.81 11.86
N GLY A 43 6.15 12.82 12.81
CA GLY A 43 6.48 12.63 14.22
C GLY A 43 7.20 11.31 14.45
N ARG A 44 8.22 11.30 15.33
CA ARG A 44 9.09 10.13 15.58
C ARG A 44 8.30 8.87 15.97
N LEU A 45 7.24 9.04 16.77
CA LEU A 45 6.36 7.93 17.16
C LEU A 45 5.60 7.36 15.96
N GLY A 46 5.00 8.21 15.12
CA GLY A 46 4.30 7.77 13.90
C GLY A 46 5.23 7.03 12.94
N LEU A 47 6.43 7.57 12.71
CA LEU A 47 7.45 6.90 11.90
C LEU A 47 7.87 5.55 12.50
N GLY A 48 8.08 5.48 13.81
CA GLY A 48 8.40 4.23 14.51
C GLY A 48 7.31 3.16 14.35
N VAL A 49 6.04 3.55 14.47
CA VAL A 49 4.88 2.67 14.22
C VAL A 49 4.86 2.20 12.77
N VAL A 50 5.06 3.09 11.80
CA VAL A 50 5.11 2.73 10.38
C VAL A 50 6.23 1.73 10.11
N VAL A 51 7.43 1.95 10.63
CA VAL A 51 8.57 1.04 10.44
C VAL A 51 8.28 -0.33 11.05
N ALA A 52 7.80 -0.38 12.30
CA ALA A 52 7.49 -1.64 12.99
C ALA A 52 6.37 -2.42 12.28
N ALA A 53 5.29 -1.73 11.88
CA ALA A 53 4.18 -2.33 11.16
C ALA A 53 4.60 -2.78 9.75
N SER A 54 5.43 -2.01 9.04
CA SER A 54 5.94 -2.37 7.71
C SER A 54 6.89 -3.57 7.77
N LEU A 55 7.68 -3.70 8.84
CA LEU A 55 8.48 -4.89 9.08
C LEU A 55 7.58 -6.11 9.31
N GLY A 56 6.56 -5.98 10.17
CA GLY A 56 5.56 -7.03 10.38
C GLY A 56 4.88 -7.44 9.08
N PHE A 57 4.51 -6.47 8.25
CA PHE A 57 3.87 -6.68 6.95
C PHE A 57 4.80 -7.36 5.93
N ALA A 58 6.07 -6.95 5.87
CA ALA A 58 7.07 -7.58 5.02
C ALA A 58 7.40 -9.01 5.48
N LEU A 59 7.29 -9.31 6.78
CA LEU A 59 7.48 -10.65 7.33
C LEU A 59 6.26 -11.54 7.10
N PHE A 60 5.07 -10.98 7.30
CA PHE A 60 3.76 -11.64 7.24
C PHE A 60 2.78 -10.80 6.38
N PRO A 61 2.79 -10.97 5.05
CA PRO A 61 1.97 -10.17 4.13
C PRO A 61 0.46 -10.27 4.38
N GLU A 62 -0.01 -11.39 4.93
CA GLU A 62 -1.43 -11.61 5.25
C GLU A 62 -1.83 -11.05 6.63
N SER A 63 -0.91 -10.44 7.37
CA SER A 63 -1.18 -9.91 8.70
C SER A 63 -1.88 -8.54 8.65
N PRO A 64 -2.62 -8.15 9.70
CA PRO A 64 -3.19 -6.81 9.80
C PRO A 64 -2.14 -5.70 9.91
N ALA A 65 -0.85 -6.03 10.02
CA ALA A 65 0.24 -5.06 10.11
C ALA A 65 0.29 -4.13 8.88
N GLY A 66 -0.04 -4.65 7.69
CA GLY A 66 -0.13 -3.84 6.47
C GLY A 66 -1.19 -2.75 6.59
N THR A 67 -2.37 -3.09 7.11
CA THR A 67 -3.45 -2.15 7.38
C THR A 67 -3.03 -1.09 8.39
N VAL A 68 -2.34 -1.49 9.46
CA VAL A 68 -1.82 -0.54 10.48
C VAL A 68 -0.82 0.42 9.85
N ALA A 69 0.12 -0.07 9.03
CA ALA A 69 1.10 0.78 8.34
C ALA A 69 0.40 1.81 7.43
N PHE A 70 -0.53 1.35 6.59
CA PHE A 70 -1.22 2.20 5.63
C PHE A 70 -2.13 3.22 6.31
N ALA A 71 -2.90 2.80 7.32
CA ALA A 71 -3.73 3.68 8.12
C ALA A 71 -2.90 4.75 8.83
N THR A 72 -1.73 4.39 9.38
CA THR A 72 -0.82 5.35 10.02
C THR A 72 -0.29 6.37 9.03
N VAL A 73 0.11 5.94 7.82
CA VAL A 73 0.53 6.86 6.74
C VAL A 73 -0.62 7.81 6.38
N LEU A 74 -1.82 7.29 6.16
CA LEU A 74 -3.03 8.07 5.86
C LEU A 74 -3.34 9.10 6.95
N LEU A 75 -3.29 8.70 8.23
CA LEU A 75 -3.51 9.60 9.35
C LEU A 75 -2.43 10.69 9.42
N THR A 76 -1.17 10.33 9.15
CA THR A 76 -0.08 11.32 9.16
C THR A 76 -0.26 12.36 8.06
N TRP A 77 -0.66 11.94 6.86
CA TRP A 77 -0.95 12.85 5.75
C TRP A 77 -2.24 13.66 5.96
N GLY A 78 -3.29 13.05 6.52
CA GLY A 78 -4.59 13.69 6.72
C GLY A 78 -4.65 14.66 7.91
N LEU A 79 -3.81 14.46 8.93
CA LEU A 79 -3.65 15.38 10.06
C LEU A 79 -2.59 16.47 9.83
N GLY A 80 -1.79 16.33 8.76
CA GLY A 80 -0.79 17.32 8.39
C GLY A 80 -1.41 18.68 8.07
N SER A 81 -0.71 19.76 8.42
CA SER A 81 -1.28 21.12 8.42
C SER A 81 -1.08 21.88 7.10
N SER A 82 -0.72 21.21 6.01
CA SER A 82 -0.34 21.90 4.78
C SER A 82 -1.58 22.47 4.07
N PRO A 83 -1.63 23.80 3.82
CA PRO A 83 -2.77 24.43 3.16
C PRO A 83 -2.87 24.09 1.66
N SER A 84 -1.79 23.54 1.09
CA SER A 84 -1.70 23.14 -0.32
C SER A 84 -1.45 21.64 -0.43
N THR A 85 -1.99 20.97 -1.45
CA THR A 85 -1.70 19.54 -1.68
C THR A 85 -0.38 19.37 -2.45
N PRO A 86 0.72 18.99 -1.79
CA PRO A 86 2.04 18.95 -2.43
C PRO A 86 2.14 17.75 -3.39
N PRO A 87 3.01 17.83 -4.43
CA PRO A 87 3.19 16.73 -5.39
C PRO A 87 3.72 15.44 -4.73
N GLY A 88 4.33 15.54 -3.55
CA GLY A 88 4.79 14.39 -2.75
C GLY A 88 3.70 13.37 -2.44
N VAL A 89 2.42 13.77 -2.43
CA VAL A 89 1.29 12.85 -2.21
C VAL A 89 1.17 11.79 -3.31
N VAL A 90 1.52 12.15 -4.56
CA VAL A 90 1.51 11.22 -5.69
C VAL A 90 2.62 10.19 -5.53
N LEU A 91 3.81 10.61 -5.07
CA LEU A 91 4.90 9.70 -4.76
C LEU A 91 4.53 8.75 -3.61
N ALA A 92 3.91 9.27 -2.56
CA ALA A 92 3.42 8.48 -1.44
C ALA A 92 2.39 7.43 -1.88
N ALA A 93 1.43 7.82 -2.72
CA ALA A 93 0.46 6.89 -3.29
C ALA A 93 1.13 5.79 -4.13
N GLY A 94 2.12 6.15 -4.97
CA GLY A 94 2.89 5.19 -5.75
C GLY A 94 3.65 4.19 -4.88
N ALA A 95 4.27 4.67 -3.80
CA ALA A 95 4.98 3.82 -2.84
C ALA A 95 4.05 2.84 -2.11
N LEU A 96 2.86 3.29 -1.69
CA LEU A 96 1.85 2.43 -1.05
C LEU A 96 1.28 1.39 -2.01
N VAL A 97 0.98 1.78 -3.26
CA VAL A 97 0.52 0.84 -4.29
C VAL A 97 1.59 -0.21 -4.58
N ALA A 98 2.86 0.20 -4.71
CA ALA A 98 3.97 -0.72 -4.92
C ALA A 98 4.12 -1.71 -3.76
N ALA A 99 4.05 -1.24 -2.51
CA ALA A 99 4.08 -2.12 -1.33
C ALA A 99 2.89 -3.08 -1.31
N HIS A 100 1.69 -2.62 -1.63
CA HIS A 100 0.50 -3.47 -1.68
C HIS A 100 0.62 -4.58 -2.74
N VAL A 101 0.99 -4.21 -3.96
CA VAL A 101 1.21 -5.18 -5.05
C VAL A 101 2.33 -6.16 -4.70
N ALA A 102 3.42 -5.68 -4.10
CA ALA A 102 4.51 -6.54 -3.68
C ALA A 102 4.10 -7.52 -2.58
N ALA A 103 3.26 -7.10 -1.63
CA ALA A 103 2.73 -7.95 -0.57
C ALA A 103 1.81 -9.04 -1.14
N LEU A 104 0.92 -8.68 -2.07
CA LEU A 104 0.07 -9.65 -2.77
C LEU A 104 0.91 -10.68 -3.52
N LEU A 105 1.91 -10.23 -4.29
CA LEU A 105 2.82 -11.13 -5.00
C LEU A 105 3.62 -12.03 -4.04
N ALA A 106 4.01 -11.52 -2.88
CA ALA A 106 4.72 -12.28 -1.86
C ALA A 106 3.83 -13.36 -1.21
N SER A 107 2.50 -13.19 -1.21
CA SER A 107 1.57 -14.15 -0.60
C SER A 107 1.04 -15.22 -1.55
N TYR A 108 1.23 -15.07 -2.86
CA TYR A 108 0.73 -16.02 -3.87
C TYR A 108 1.34 -17.44 -3.83
N GLY A 109 2.43 -17.66 -3.11
CA GLY A 109 3.00 -19.01 -3.01
C GLY A 109 4.19 -19.16 -2.09
N PRO A 110 4.64 -20.42 -1.89
CA PRO A 110 5.85 -20.77 -1.14
C PRO A 110 7.06 -19.91 -1.53
N ALA A 111 7.87 -19.53 -0.54
CA ALA A 111 8.93 -18.55 -0.74
C ALA A 111 10.13 -19.04 -1.59
N ASP A 112 10.18 -20.34 -1.84
CA ASP A 112 11.14 -21.06 -2.67
C ASP A 112 10.69 -21.21 -4.13
N LEU A 113 9.41 -20.94 -4.44
CA LEU A 113 8.91 -20.98 -5.81
C LEU A 113 9.17 -19.66 -6.56
N PRO A 114 9.63 -19.73 -7.82
CA PRO A 114 9.78 -18.54 -8.64
C PRO A 114 8.42 -17.93 -8.98
N LEU A 115 8.34 -16.60 -8.97
CA LEU A 115 7.15 -15.85 -9.33
C LEU A 115 6.81 -16.06 -10.82
N ASP A 116 5.54 -16.39 -11.11
CA ASP A 116 5.05 -16.43 -12.49
C ASP A 116 5.01 -15.01 -13.08
N ARG A 117 5.75 -14.82 -14.17
CA ARG A 117 5.82 -13.56 -14.91
C ARG A 117 4.44 -13.06 -15.35
N ARG A 118 3.53 -13.93 -15.78
CA ARG A 118 2.19 -13.52 -16.25
C ARG A 118 1.37 -12.96 -15.09
N LEU A 119 1.42 -13.63 -13.94
CA LEU A 119 0.79 -13.16 -12.72
C LEU A 119 1.38 -11.81 -12.25
N THR A 120 2.71 -11.69 -12.23
CA THR A 120 3.41 -10.44 -11.88
C THR A 120 2.98 -9.29 -12.78
N LEU A 121 2.98 -9.48 -14.10
CA LEU A 121 2.56 -8.43 -15.04
C LEU A 121 1.10 -8.03 -14.86
N THR A 122 0.22 -8.99 -14.59
CA THR A 122 -1.20 -8.71 -14.34
C THR A 122 -1.38 -7.80 -13.13
N TRP A 123 -0.67 -8.07 -12.04
CA TRP A 123 -0.71 -7.25 -10.84
C TRP A 123 -0.03 -5.90 -11.02
N LEU A 124 1.05 -5.82 -11.80
CA LEU A 124 1.67 -4.54 -12.15
C LEU A 124 0.74 -3.65 -12.97
N VAL A 125 0.01 -4.21 -13.95
CA VAL A 125 -0.98 -3.45 -14.74
C VAL A 125 -2.13 -2.96 -13.86
N ARG A 126 -2.64 -3.82 -12.97
CA ARG A 126 -3.70 -3.44 -12.01
C ARG A 126 -3.21 -2.37 -11.02
N GLY A 127 -1.99 -2.51 -10.52
CA GLY A 127 -1.35 -1.53 -9.66
C GLY A 127 -1.15 -0.19 -10.37
N ALA A 128 -0.66 -0.21 -11.61
CA ALA A 128 -0.50 1.00 -12.43
C ALA A 128 -1.85 1.68 -12.69
N ALA A 129 -2.89 0.92 -13.02
CA ALA A 129 -4.23 1.45 -13.21
C ALA A 129 -4.78 2.08 -11.93
N LEU A 130 -4.59 1.44 -10.77
CA LEU A 130 -4.95 1.99 -9.46
C LEU A 130 -4.15 3.26 -9.15
N PHE A 131 -2.86 3.26 -9.45
CA PHE A 131 -1.97 4.41 -9.23
C PHE A 131 -2.44 5.64 -10.01
N LEU A 132 -3.00 5.49 -11.21
CA LEU A 132 -3.52 6.62 -12.02
C LEU A 132 -4.63 7.42 -11.32
N VAL A 133 -5.32 6.84 -10.33
CA VAL A 133 -6.29 7.58 -9.52
C VAL A 133 -5.61 8.71 -8.74
N ALA A 134 -4.39 8.49 -8.24
CA ALA A 134 -3.67 9.47 -7.44
C ALA A 134 -3.33 10.78 -8.19
N PRO A 135 -2.69 10.79 -9.37
CA PRO A 135 -2.44 12.02 -10.12
C PRO A 135 -3.75 12.68 -10.59
N VAL A 136 -4.79 11.91 -10.92
CA VAL A 136 -6.10 12.48 -11.28
C VAL A 136 -6.72 13.24 -10.11
N VAL A 137 -6.75 12.63 -8.92
CA VAL A 137 -7.25 13.27 -7.70
C VAL A 137 -6.38 14.47 -7.32
N TRP A 138 -5.06 14.35 -7.45
CA TRP A 138 -4.14 15.46 -7.19
C TRP A 138 -4.37 16.65 -8.14
N LEU A 139 -4.54 16.40 -9.44
CA LEU A 139 -4.85 17.45 -10.43
C LEU A 139 -6.21 18.09 -10.14
N LEU A 140 -7.20 17.30 -9.74
CA LEU A 140 -8.52 17.81 -9.35
C LEU A 140 -8.44 18.68 -8.10
N ALA A 141 -7.71 18.24 -7.07
CA ALA A 141 -7.48 19.02 -5.85
C ALA A 141 -6.77 20.35 -6.17
N ARG A 142 -5.79 20.32 -7.08
CA ARG A 142 -5.13 21.53 -7.59
C ARG A 142 -6.09 22.45 -8.36
N ALA A 143 -6.95 21.91 -9.21
CA ALA A 143 -7.92 22.70 -9.96
C ALA A 143 -8.98 23.37 -9.06
N LEU A 144 -9.28 22.76 -7.91
CA LEU A 144 -10.25 23.25 -6.93
C LEU A 144 -9.61 24.08 -5.81
N GLU A 145 -8.29 24.28 -5.82
CA GLU A 145 -7.59 25.02 -4.78
C GLU A 145 -8.10 26.48 -4.72
N GLY A 146 -8.46 26.93 -3.50
CA GLY A 146 -9.02 28.26 -3.26
C GLY A 146 -10.54 28.37 -3.46
N GLN A 147 -11.23 27.30 -3.85
CA GLN A 147 -12.70 27.26 -3.85
C GLN A 147 -13.22 26.96 -2.44
N PRO A 148 -14.38 27.53 -2.05
CA PRO A 148 -15.01 27.19 -0.78
C PRO A 148 -15.40 25.71 -0.78
N GLU A 149 -14.87 24.96 0.18
CA GLU A 149 -15.11 23.53 0.29
C GLU A 149 -16.57 23.26 0.68
N PRO A 150 -17.37 22.57 -0.15
CA PRO A 150 -18.74 22.21 0.20
C PRO A 150 -18.75 21.28 1.42
N ALA A 151 -19.55 21.61 2.43
CA ALA A 151 -19.70 20.76 3.62
C ALA A 151 -20.10 19.33 3.20
N GLY A 152 -19.31 18.34 3.63
CA GLY A 152 -19.57 16.92 3.35
C GLY A 152 -18.92 16.36 2.08
N LEU A 153 -18.16 17.15 1.30
CA LEU A 153 -17.43 16.66 0.12
C LEU A 153 -16.49 15.49 0.47
N TRP A 154 -15.83 15.54 1.62
CA TRP A 154 -15.01 14.44 2.13
C TRP A 154 -15.81 13.17 2.40
N VAL A 155 -16.97 13.29 3.03
CA VAL A 155 -17.81 12.14 3.39
C VAL A 155 -18.36 11.48 2.13
N THR A 156 -18.80 12.28 1.15
CA THR A 156 -19.31 11.77 -0.12
C THR A 156 -18.20 11.14 -0.97
N ALA A 157 -17.00 11.73 -0.99
CA ALA A 157 -15.85 11.16 -1.68
C ALA A 157 -15.44 9.81 -1.07
N VAL A 158 -15.34 9.71 0.26
CA VAL A 158 -15.00 8.46 0.96
C VAL A 158 -16.09 7.40 0.75
N ALA A 159 -17.37 7.78 0.87
CA ALA A 159 -18.49 6.87 0.62
C ALA A 159 -18.49 6.36 -0.83
N ALA A 160 -18.27 7.24 -1.81
CA ALA A 160 -18.16 6.87 -3.21
C ALA A 160 -16.97 5.92 -3.46
N LEU A 161 -15.82 6.18 -2.83
CA LEU A 161 -14.65 5.31 -2.94
C LEU A 161 -14.92 3.92 -2.34
N ALA A 162 -15.58 3.87 -1.18
CA ALA A 162 -15.95 2.62 -0.52
C ALA A 162 -16.95 1.82 -1.39
N VAL A 163 -17.98 2.47 -1.94
CA VAL A 163 -18.93 1.83 -2.86
C VAL A 163 -18.21 1.33 -4.11
N ALA A 164 -17.34 2.13 -4.72
CA ALA A 164 -16.56 1.72 -5.89
C ALA A 164 -15.69 0.50 -5.58
N ALA A 165 -15.05 0.45 -4.40
CA ALA A 165 -14.27 -0.71 -3.97
C ALA A 165 -15.14 -1.97 -3.80
N VAL A 166 -16.32 -1.87 -3.18
CA VAL A 166 -17.28 -2.98 -3.04
C VAL A 166 -17.82 -3.44 -4.39
N VAL A 167 -18.13 -2.52 -5.29
CA VAL A 167 -18.59 -2.85 -6.65
C VAL A 167 -17.46 -3.53 -7.44
N ALA A 168 -16.23 -3.04 -7.33
CA ALA A 168 -15.08 -3.66 -8.00
C ALA A 168 -14.82 -5.07 -7.48
N THR A 169 -14.89 -5.31 -6.17
CA THR A 169 -14.70 -6.66 -5.60
C THR A 169 -15.82 -7.62 -5.98
N THR A 170 -17.07 -7.16 -6.02
CA THR A 170 -18.23 -8.00 -6.41
C THR A 170 -18.29 -8.27 -7.91
N ALA A 171 -18.02 -7.27 -8.76
CA ALA A 171 -18.07 -7.41 -10.22
C ALA A 171 -16.88 -8.18 -10.81
N LEU A 172 -15.74 -8.22 -10.10
CA LEU A 172 -14.54 -8.97 -10.47
C LEU A 172 -14.38 -10.28 -9.69
N GLY A 173 -15.37 -10.65 -8.87
CA GLY A 173 -15.43 -11.95 -8.22
C GLY A 173 -15.27 -13.08 -9.24
N PRO A 174 -14.73 -14.25 -8.84
CA PRO A 174 -14.42 -15.33 -9.77
C PRO A 174 -15.67 -15.68 -10.56
N ARG A 175 -15.68 -15.30 -11.85
CA ARG A 175 -16.60 -15.86 -12.83
C ARG A 175 -16.26 -17.33 -12.88
N SER A 176 -17.03 -18.16 -12.17
CA SER A 176 -17.05 -19.59 -12.43
C SER A 176 -17.31 -19.73 -13.93
N ARG A 177 -16.28 -20.15 -14.66
CA ARG A 177 -16.48 -20.64 -16.02
C ARG A 177 -17.29 -21.91 -15.87
N ALA A 178 -18.60 -21.77 -15.97
CA ALA A 178 -19.51 -22.86 -16.33
C ALA A 178 -19.26 -23.24 -17.79
#